data_AF-A0AAW0BKS9-F1
#
_entry.id   AF-A0AAW0BKS9-F1
#
_cell.length_a   1.000
_cell.length_b   1.000
_cell.length_c   1.000
_cell.angle_alpha   90.00
_cell.angle_beta   90.00
_cell.angle_gamma   90.00
#
_symmetry.space_group_name_H-M   'P 1'
#
loop_
_entity.id
_entity.type
_entity.pdbx_description
1 polymer ?
#
loop_
_entity_poly.entity_id
_entity_poly.type
_entity_poly.pdbx_seq_one_letter_code
_entity_poly.pdbx_strand_id
1 'polypeptide(L)'
;LKPLLALSNLSQMELYYPGLCPLDDAFIESMSRAWPGIQKLHIECQYDITATTSPTMQSLVSLSQHCPLLVSLRLDVDATKIPSARLPAQRRALHRKVSSWEVRLAPIESAHKIATFLSAIVPRLQMVCYSSPSRKEWDEVNRLISAFAEIRADER
;
A
#
# COMPACT_ATOMS: atom_id res chain seq x y z
N LEU A 1 7.26 8.58 16.29
CA LEU A 1 7.26 7.16 15.85
C LEU A 1 8.61 6.46 15.97
N LYS A 2 9.77 7.12 15.80
CA LYS A 2 11.11 6.50 15.84
C LYS A 2 11.36 5.48 16.97
N PRO A 3 10.99 5.72 18.24
CA PRO A 3 11.24 4.74 19.32
C PRO A 3 10.54 3.39 19.11
N LEU A 4 9.41 3.37 18.40
CA LEU A 4 8.64 2.14 18.13
C LEU A 4 9.35 1.21 17.14
N LEU A 5 10.34 1.72 16.38
CA LEU A 5 11.13 0.91 15.46
C LEU A 5 12.00 -0.12 16.21
N ALA A 6 12.21 0.04 17.52
CA ALA A 6 12.89 -0.96 18.34
C ALA A 6 12.03 -2.21 18.61
N LEU A 7 10.72 -2.16 18.36
CA LEU A 7 9.79 -3.26 18.62
C LEU A 7 9.79 -4.28 17.48
N SER A 8 10.82 -5.12 17.38
CA SER A 8 10.99 -6.06 16.25
C SER A 8 9.91 -7.15 16.13
N ASN A 9 9.22 -7.46 17.23
CA ASN A 9 8.15 -8.47 17.28
C ASN A 9 6.73 -7.88 17.11
N LEU A 10 6.62 -6.63 16.62
CA LEU A 10 5.34 -5.97 16.41
C LEU A 10 4.52 -6.71 15.34
N SER A 11 3.35 -7.21 15.72
CA SER A 11 2.41 -7.90 14.81
C SER A 11 1.26 -7.01 14.36
N GLN A 12 0.91 -5.99 15.16
CA GLN A 12 -0.17 -5.06 14.86
C GLN A 12 0.24 -3.66 15.29
N MET A 13 -0.02 -2.68 14.43
CA MET A 13 0.19 -1.26 14.67
C MET A 13 -1.03 -0.50 14.18
N GLU A 14 -1.64 0.27 15.07
CA GLU A 14 -2.75 1.16 14.76
C GLU A 14 -2.42 2.53 15.32
N LEU A 15 -2.32 3.51 14.46
CA LEU A 15 -2.07 4.89 14.82
C LEU A 15 -3.19 5.75 14.24
N TYR A 16 -3.94 6.40 15.11
CA TYR A 16 -4.86 7.46 14.75
C TYR A 16 -4.36 8.77 15.34
N TYR A 17 -3.98 9.71 14.47
CA TYR A 17 -3.45 10.99 14.88
C TYR A 17 -4.14 12.13 14.11
N PRO A 18 -4.88 13.03 14.77
CA PRO A 18 -5.67 14.05 14.07
C PRO A 18 -4.84 15.17 13.42
N GLY A 19 -3.50 15.15 13.51
CA GLY A 19 -2.62 16.15 12.89
C GLY A 19 -1.74 15.59 11.77
N LEU A 20 -0.86 16.44 11.25
CA LEU A 20 0.12 16.05 10.24
C LEU A 20 1.12 15.03 10.81
N CYS A 21 1.32 13.93 10.11
CA CYS A 21 2.42 13.02 10.40
C CYS A 21 3.54 13.17 9.37
N PRO A 22 4.80 13.33 9.81
CA PRO A 22 5.95 13.38 8.91
C PRO A 22 6.32 11.94 8.48
N LEU A 23 5.44 11.32 7.70
CA LEU A 23 5.64 9.99 7.13
C LEU A 23 6.00 10.16 5.66
N ASP A 24 7.25 9.95 5.31
CA ASP A 24 7.72 9.85 3.93
C ASP A 24 8.04 8.39 3.57
N ASP A 25 8.38 8.15 2.31
CA ASP A 25 8.75 6.80 1.84
C ASP A 25 9.94 6.21 2.62
N ALA A 26 10.90 7.03 3.04
CA ALA A 26 12.08 6.58 3.79
C ALA A 26 11.71 6.13 5.22
N PHE A 27 10.76 6.80 5.85
CA PHE A 27 10.26 6.41 7.15
C PHE A 27 9.42 5.13 7.06
N ILE A 28 8.56 4.99 6.05
CA ILE A 28 7.81 3.74 5.82
C ILE A 28 8.77 2.58 5.50
N GLU A 29 9.84 2.81 4.74
CA GLU A 29 10.88 1.80 4.52
C GLU A 29 11.51 1.37 5.85
N SER A 30 11.87 2.33 6.70
CA SER A 30 12.43 2.05 8.03
C SER A 30 11.48 1.23 8.91
N MET A 31 10.19 1.54 8.89
CA MET A 31 9.14 0.76 9.57
C MET A 31 9.05 -0.67 9.03
N SER A 32 9.06 -0.81 7.71
CA SER A 32 8.93 -2.11 7.05
C SER A 32 10.08 -3.06 7.40
N ARG A 33 11.31 -2.52 7.54
CA ARG A 33 12.50 -3.27 7.96
C ARG A 33 12.52 -3.58 9.45
N ALA A 34 12.01 -2.66 10.27
CA ALA A 34 11.93 -2.84 11.71
C ALA A 34 10.90 -3.92 12.12
N TRP A 35 9.81 -4.05 11.36
CA TRP A 35 8.68 -4.91 11.70
C TRP A 35 8.39 -5.96 10.62
N PRO A 36 9.31 -6.90 10.36
CA PRO A 36 9.11 -7.91 9.32
C PRO A 36 7.94 -8.86 9.62
N GLY A 37 7.55 -9.00 10.89
CA GLY A 37 6.44 -9.83 11.35
C GLY A 37 5.07 -9.13 11.38
N ILE A 38 4.98 -7.87 10.92
CA ILE A 38 3.73 -7.10 10.99
C ILE A 38 2.64 -7.75 10.13
N GLN A 39 1.43 -7.83 10.69
CA GLN A 39 0.23 -8.37 10.05
C GLN A 39 -0.80 -7.28 9.78
N LYS A 40 -0.95 -6.33 10.72
CA LYS A 40 -1.86 -5.20 10.60
C LYS A 40 -1.06 -3.90 10.74
N LEU A 41 -1.11 -3.05 9.72
CA LEU A 41 -0.51 -1.72 9.76
C LEU A 41 -1.56 -0.68 9.35
N HIS A 42 -2.15 -0.01 10.33
CA HIS A 42 -3.13 1.02 10.12
C HIS A 42 -2.57 2.35 10.62
N ILE A 43 -2.43 3.30 9.72
CA ILE A 43 -1.98 4.65 10.03
C ILE A 43 -2.98 5.61 9.42
N GLU A 44 -3.63 6.36 10.30
CA GLU A 44 -4.53 7.44 9.97
C GLU A 44 -3.99 8.73 10.55
N CYS A 45 -3.61 9.63 9.65
CA CYS A 45 -3.20 10.97 10.01
C CYS A 45 -3.67 11.98 8.97
N GLN A 46 -3.65 13.26 9.31
CA GLN A 46 -3.86 14.26 8.28
C GLN A 46 -2.65 14.27 7.34
N TYR A 47 -2.93 14.25 6.05
CA TYR A 47 -1.93 14.41 5.02
C TYR A 47 -2.15 15.73 4.32
N ASP A 48 -1.07 16.45 4.12
CA ASP A 48 -1.04 17.55 3.17
C ASP A 48 -0.55 16.98 1.84
N ILE A 49 -1.47 16.79 0.89
CA ILE A 49 -1.15 16.34 -0.48
C ILE A 49 -0.19 17.34 -1.18
N THR A 50 -0.16 18.61 -0.73
CA THR A 50 0.77 19.61 -1.24
C THR A 50 2.15 19.52 -0.59
N ALA A 51 2.28 18.83 0.55
CA ALA A 51 3.57 18.59 1.18
C ALA A 51 4.36 17.54 0.39
N THR A 52 5.61 17.87 0.08
CA THR A 52 6.56 17.03 -0.66
C THR A 52 6.94 15.74 0.07
N THR A 53 6.51 15.55 1.32
CA THR A 53 6.95 14.48 2.21
C THR A 53 5.91 13.38 2.42
N SER A 54 4.82 13.33 1.65
CA SER A 54 3.80 12.29 1.81
C SER A 54 4.28 10.93 1.26
N PRO A 55 3.83 9.79 1.83
CA PRO A 55 4.14 8.47 1.30
C PRO A 55 3.61 8.32 -0.12
N THR A 56 4.31 7.60 -0.98
CA THR A 56 3.90 7.32 -2.36
C THR A 56 3.64 5.84 -2.55
N MET A 57 3.33 5.42 -3.78
CA MET A 57 3.24 3.99 -4.11
C MET A 57 4.56 3.24 -3.87
N GLN A 58 5.70 3.94 -3.73
CA GLN A 58 6.98 3.35 -3.32
C GLN A 58 6.92 2.78 -1.89
N SER A 59 6.17 3.40 -0.98
CA SER A 59 5.94 2.87 0.37
C SER A 59 5.31 1.48 0.35
N LEU A 60 4.37 1.24 -0.57
CA LEU A 60 3.77 -0.10 -0.76
C LEU A 60 4.81 -1.10 -1.24
N VAL A 61 5.76 -0.69 -2.08
CA VAL A 61 6.86 -1.55 -2.52
C VAL A 61 7.72 -1.97 -1.31
N SER A 62 8.11 -1.03 -0.45
CA SER A 62 8.91 -1.33 0.74
C SER A 62 8.20 -2.29 1.70
N LEU A 63 6.92 -2.02 1.99
CA LEU A 63 6.07 -2.93 2.79
C LEU A 63 5.96 -4.30 2.13
N SER A 64 5.79 -4.34 0.79
CA SER A 64 5.72 -5.59 0.03
C SER A 64 7.04 -6.39 0.08
N GLN A 65 8.17 -5.74 0.30
CA GLN A 65 9.47 -6.40 0.31
C GLN A 65 9.85 -6.91 1.70
N HIS A 66 9.50 -6.17 2.74
CA HIS A 66 10.00 -6.43 4.09
C HIS A 66 8.97 -7.04 5.04
N CYS A 67 7.67 -6.94 4.74
CA CYS A 67 6.60 -7.37 5.65
C CYS A 67 5.76 -8.54 5.07
N PRO A 68 6.32 -9.74 4.82
CA PRO A 68 5.64 -10.84 4.12
C PRO A 68 4.37 -11.37 4.81
N LEU A 69 4.15 -11.02 6.09
CA LEU A 69 2.98 -11.41 6.87
C LEU A 69 1.86 -10.37 6.88
N LEU A 70 2.05 -9.22 6.22
CA LEU A 70 1.04 -8.16 6.18
C LEU A 70 -0.24 -8.70 5.54
N VAL A 71 -1.37 -8.50 6.22
CA VAL A 71 -2.70 -8.92 5.76
C VAL A 71 -3.68 -7.76 5.65
N SER A 72 -3.49 -6.72 6.46
CA SER A 72 -4.37 -5.55 6.50
C SER A 72 -3.55 -4.27 6.54
N LEU A 73 -3.75 -3.41 5.54
CA LEU A 73 -3.05 -2.16 5.38
C LEU A 73 -4.06 -1.01 5.26
N ARG A 74 -3.91 0.00 6.12
CA ARG A 74 -4.55 1.30 5.98
C ARG A 74 -3.43 2.34 6.01
N LEU A 75 -3.17 2.95 4.87
CA LEU A 75 -2.11 3.93 4.69
C LEU A 75 -2.50 4.79 3.50
N ASP A 76 -2.60 6.10 3.73
CA ASP A 76 -2.78 7.04 2.63
C ASP A 76 -1.46 7.21 1.88
N VAL A 77 -1.56 7.19 0.55
CA VAL A 77 -0.42 7.37 -0.34
C VAL A 77 -0.80 8.31 -1.47
N ASP A 78 0.16 9.10 -1.92
CA ASP A 78 0.06 9.84 -3.17
C ASP A 78 0.16 8.87 -4.34
N ALA A 79 -1.00 8.46 -4.85
CA ALA A 79 -1.13 7.54 -5.96
C ALA A 79 -0.90 8.20 -7.34
N THR A 80 -0.60 9.51 -7.40
CA THR A 80 -0.13 10.16 -8.64
C THR A 80 1.33 9.79 -8.94
N LYS A 81 2.09 9.40 -7.90
CA LYS A 81 3.50 9.03 -7.98
C LYS A 81 3.66 7.51 -7.98
N ILE A 82 3.58 6.93 -9.18
CA ILE A 82 3.84 5.49 -9.38
C ILE A 82 5.33 5.30 -9.73
N PRO A 83 6.07 4.45 -9.00
CA PRO A 83 7.44 4.12 -9.33
C PRO A 83 7.56 3.64 -10.78
N SER A 84 8.49 4.23 -11.54
CA SER A 84 8.80 3.84 -12.92
C SER A 84 9.49 2.47 -13.02
N ALA A 85 9.96 1.94 -11.89
CA ALA A 85 10.75 0.72 -11.86
C ALA A 85 9.88 -0.51 -12.11
N ARG A 86 10.13 -1.18 -13.24
CA ARG A 86 9.77 -2.59 -13.43
C ARG A 86 10.32 -3.37 -12.25
N LEU A 87 9.44 -3.82 -11.36
CA LEU A 87 9.84 -4.71 -10.27
C LEU A 87 10.56 -5.91 -10.90
N PRO A 88 11.80 -6.22 -10.46
CA PRO A 88 12.54 -7.36 -10.96
C PRO A 88 11.64 -8.60 -10.94
N ALA A 89 11.69 -9.44 -11.97
CA ALA A 89 10.80 -10.59 -12.11
C ALA A 89 10.81 -11.52 -10.87
N GLN A 90 11.94 -11.59 -10.16
CA GLN A 90 12.10 -12.33 -8.90
C GLN A 90 11.36 -11.72 -7.68
N ARG A 91 10.91 -10.46 -7.76
CA ARG A 91 10.20 -9.74 -6.69
C ARG A 91 8.67 -9.72 -6.86
N ARG A 92 8.15 -10.31 -7.94
CA ARG A 92 6.72 -10.29 -8.33
C ARG A 92 5.77 -11.13 -7.45
N ALA A 93 6.29 -11.78 -6.41
CA ALA A 93 5.54 -12.83 -5.69
C ALA A 93 5.63 -12.76 -4.16
N LEU A 94 5.96 -11.61 -3.57
CA LEU A 94 6.27 -11.54 -2.14
C LEU A 94 5.06 -11.39 -1.23
N HIS A 95 3.91 -10.89 -1.72
CA HIS A 95 2.72 -10.68 -0.86
C HIS A 95 1.53 -11.54 -1.29
N ARG A 96 1.39 -12.68 -0.60
CA ARG A 96 0.31 -13.64 -0.81
C ARG A 96 -0.85 -13.49 0.18
N LYS A 97 -0.84 -12.53 1.10
CA LYS A 97 -1.82 -12.46 2.19
C LYS A 97 -2.56 -11.14 2.37
N VAL A 98 -2.08 -10.03 1.81
CA VAL A 98 -2.86 -8.77 1.84
C VAL A 98 -4.11 -8.96 0.98
N SER A 99 -5.27 -8.96 1.63
CA SER A 99 -6.58 -9.09 0.97
C SER A 99 -7.26 -7.74 0.79
N SER A 100 -6.97 -6.77 1.66
CA SER A 100 -7.61 -5.45 1.65
C SER A 100 -6.60 -4.32 1.87
N TRP A 101 -6.68 -3.29 1.04
CA TRP A 101 -5.98 -2.02 1.23
C TRP A 101 -7.01 -0.91 1.40
N GLU A 102 -6.86 -0.04 2.40
CA GLU A 102 -7.75 1.11 2.59
C GLU A 102 -7.01 2.43 2.39
N VAL A 103 -7.61 3.30 1.58
CA VAL A 103 -7.05 4.60 1.15
C VAL A 103 -8.11 5.70 1.25
N ARG A 104 -7.82 6.77 1.98
CA ARG A 104 -8.76 7.90 2.17
C ARG A 104 -8.54 9.02 1.17
N LEU A 105 -7.28 9.31 0.84
CA LEU A 105 -6.89 10.47 0.03
C LEU A 105 -5.85 10.09 -1.02
N ALA A 106 -6.32 9.66 -2.18
CA ALA A 106 -5.44 9.32 -3.29
C ALA A 106 -6.04 9.77 -4.63
N PRO A 107 -5.67 10.97 -5.13
CA PRO A 107 -5.89 11.29 -6.53
C PRO A 107 -5.17 10.24 -7.39
N ILE A 108 -5.86 9.71 -8.39
CA ILE A 108 -5.28 8.76 -9.34
C ILE A 108 -5.39 9.31 -10.75
N GLU A 109 -4.28 9.27 -11.48
CA GLU A 109 -4.23 9.71 -12.88
C GLU A 109 -4.82 8.65 -13.82
N SER A 110 -4.60 7.36 -13.49
CA SER A 110 -5.04 6.26 -14.33
C SER A 110 -5.32 5.00 -13.49
N ALA A 111 -6.58 4.58 -13.48
CA ALA A 111 -7.00 3.33 -12.85
C ALA A 111 -6.22 2.12 -13.38
N HIS A 112 -5.95 2.08 -14.69
CA HIS A 112 -5.18 0.99 -15.31
C HIS A 112 -3.74 0.92 -14.81
N LYS A 113 -3.03 2.07 -14.75
CA LYS A 113 -1.64 2.10 -14.24
C LYS A 113 -1.58 1.61 -12.79
N ILE A 114 -2.52 2.06 -11.96
CA ILE A 114 -2.62 1.66 -10.55
C ILE A 114 -2.96 0.18 -10.40
N ALA A 115 -4.00 -0.30 -11.07
CA ALA A 115 -4.39 -1.72 -11.00
C ALA A 115 -3.27 -2.65 -11.50
N THR A 116 -2.57 -2.28 -12.58
CA THR A 116 -1.43 -3.03 -13.10
C THR A 116 -0.29 -3.08 -12.08
N PHE A 117 0.02 -1.94 -11.46
CA PHE A 117 1.04 -1.85 -10.42
C PHE A 117 0.68 -2.70 -9.20
N LEU A 118 -0.53 -2.53 -8.65
CA LEU A 118 -1.02 -3.30 -7.51
C LEU A 118 -1.03 -4.80 -7.79
N SER A 119 -1.47 -5.20 -8.98
CA SER A 119 -1.44 -6.58 -9.43
C SER A 119 -0.03 -7.17 -9.50
N ALA A 120 1.00 -6.34 -9.69
CA ALA A 120 2.39 -6.79 -9.74
C ALA A 120 3.05 -6.89 -8.35
N ILE A 121 2.67 -6.04 -7.39
CA ILE A 121 3.24 -6.04 -6.03
C ILE A 121 2.45 -6.89 -5.03
N VAL A 122 1.13 -6.91 -5.17
CA VAL A 122 0.18 -7.57 -4.26
C VAL A 122 -0.83 -8.36 -5.10
N PRO A 123 -0.42 -9.47 -5.73
CA PRO A 123 -1.26 -10.20 -6.70
C PRO A 123 -2.50 -10.86 -6.09
N ARG A 124 -2.63 -10.89 -4.75
CA ARG A 124 -3.79 -11.41 -4.02
C ARG A 124 -4.67 -10.32 -3.40
N LEU A 125 -4.40 -9.05 -3.71
CA LEU A 125 -5.28 -7.96 -3.30
C LEU A 125 -6.67 -8.22 -3.89
N GLN A 126 -7.69 -8.29 -3.05
CA GLN A 126 -9.06 -8.55 -3.49
C GLN A 126 -9.80 -7.25 -3.76
N MET A 127 -9.53 -6.22 -2.95
CA MET A 127 -10.24 -4.95 -3.03
C MET A 127 -9.44 -3.83 -2.38
N VAL A 128 -9.60 -2.63 -2.95
CA VAL A 128 -9.21 -1.37 -2.33
C VAL A 128 -10.47 -0.69 -1.79
N CYS A 129 -10.51 -0.47 -0.48
CA CYS A 129 -11.53 0.33 0.18
C CYS A 129 -11.13 1.81 0.11
N TYR A 130 -12.07 2.70 -0.21
CA TYR A 130 -11.78 4.13 -0.28
C TYR A 130 -12.93 5.00 0.20
N SER A 131 -12.59 6.16 0.77
CA SER A 131 -13.55 7.18 1.23
C SER A 131 -13.48 8.50 0.46
N SER A 132 -12.64 8.57 -0.58
CA SER A 132 -12.42 9.77 -1.42
C SER A 132 -13.61 10.08 -2.37
N PRO A 133 -13.84 11.37 -2.71
CA PRO A 133 -14.87 11.77 -3.69
C PRO A 133 -14.64 11.28 -5.13
N SER A 134 -13.42 10.89 -5.53
CA SER A 134 -13.13 10.27 -6.83
C SER A 134 -13.54 8.79 -6.84
N ARG A 135 -14.85 8.53 -6.82
CA ARG A 135 -15.39 7.16 -6.71
C ARG A 135 -15.14 6.32 -7.97
N LYS A 136 -15.30 6.92 -9.15
CA LYS A 136 -15.32 6.18 -10.43
C LYS A 136 -13.98 5.54 -10.77
N GLU A 137 -12.87 6.22 -10.52
CA GLU A 137 -11.57 5.72 -10.86
C GLU A 137 -11.16 4.56 -9.95
N TRP A 138 -11.52 4.61 -8.66
CA TRP A 138 -11.27 3.52 -7.72
C TRP A 138 -12.25 2.35 -7.89
N ASP A 139 -13.48 2.60 -8.32
CA ASP A 139 -14.41 1.56 -8.80
C ASP A 139 -13.75 0.78 -9.95
N GLU A 140 -13.16 1.49 -10.92
CA GLU A 140 -12.46 0.87 -12.05
C GLU A 140 -11.18 0.12 -11.63
N VAL A 141 -10.42 0.64 -10.66
CA VAL A 141 -9.29 -0.09 -10.07
C VAL A 141 -9.75 -1.43 -9.50
N ASN A 142 -10.84 -1.47 -8.73
CA ASN A 142 -11.39 -2.70 -8.16
C ASN A 142 -11.88 -3.67 -9.24
N ARG A 143 -12.52 -3.17 -10.30
CA ARG A 143 -12.92 -3.98 -11.45
C ARG A 143 -11.72 -4.64 -12.13
N LEU A 144 -10.65 -3.88 -12.37
CA LEU A 144 -9.43 -4.37 -13.00
C LEU A 144 -8.65 -5.36 -12.11
N ILE A 145 -8.55 -5.09 -10.80
CA ILE A 145 -7.93 -6.02 -9.85
C ILE A 145 -8.63 -7.38 -9.89
N SER A 146 -9.97 -7.37 -9.90
CA SER A 146 -10.78 -8.59 -9.98
C SER A 146 -10.53 -9.34 -11.28
N ALA A 147 -10.59 -8.65 -12.43
CA ALA A 147 -10.32 -9.26 -13.73
C ALA A 147 -8.90 -9.85 -13.82
N PHE A 148 -7.89 -9.16 -13.29
CA PHE A 148 -6.52 -9.67 -13.25
C PHE A 148 -6.38 -10.90 -12.33
N ALA A 149 -7.16 -10.97 -11.25
CA ALA A 149 -7.17 -12.13 -10.36
C ALA A 149 -7.80 -13.36 -11.02
N GLU A 150 -8.87 -13.19 -11.80
CA GLU A 150 -9.51 -14.25 -12.59
C GLU A 150 -8.56 -14.82 -13.64
N ILE A 151 -7.93 -13.95 -14.45
CA ILE A 151 -6.95 -14.38 -15.47
C ILE A 151 -5.82 -15.21 -14.85
N ARG A 152 -5.31 -14.82 -13.67
CA ARG A 152 -4.28 -15.57 -12.95
C ARG A 152 -4.75 -16.89 -12.36
N ALA A 153 -6.05 -17.05 -12.13
CA ALA A 153 -6.62 -18.31 -11.66
C ALA A 153 -6.73 -19.32 -12.80
N ASP A 154 -7.07 -18.86 -14.01
CA ASP A 154 -7.17 -19.69 -15.21
C ASP A 154 -5.81 -20.17 -15.75
N GLU A 155 -4.72 -19.45 -15.46
CA GLU A 155 -3.34 -19.80 -15.85
C GLU A 155 -2.68 -20.88 -14.96
N ARG A 156 -3.34 -21.40 -13.93
CA ARG A 156 -2.77 -22.34 -12.94
C ARG A 156 -3.36 -23.74 -13.01
#